data_AF-A0A0G0NN88-F1
#
_entry.id   AF-A0A0G0NN88-F1
#
_cell.length_a   1.000
_cell.length_b   1.000
_cell.length_c   1.000
_cell.angle_alpha   90.00
_cell.angle_beta   90.00
_cell.angle_gamma   90.00
#
_symmetry.space_group_name_H-M   'P 1'
#
loop_
_entity.id
_entity.type
_entity.pdbx_description
1 polymer ?
#
loop_
_entity_poly.entity_id
_entity_poly.type
_entity_poly.pdbx_seq_one_letter_code
_entity_poly.pdbx_strand_id
1 'polypeptide(L)'
;MNTITISLPSQIAKRVNAEAQKKGFATRSEFIRALLRRYFTGELKLEPFVQRPLEEVRQGLSKTGKYNQKFIDSVVKGLETSSFYER
;
A
#
# COMPACT_ATOMS: atom_id res chain seq x y z
N MET A 1 -19.33 -6.50 22.84
CA MET A 1 -18.71 -5.51 21.94
C MET A 1 -17.50 -4.94 22.67
N ASN A 2 -16.34 -4.91 22.03
CA ASN A 2 -15.12 -4.31 22.61
C ASN A 2 -14.82 -3.01 21.86
N THR A 3 -14.41 -1.98 22.61
CA THR A 3 -14.05 -0.67 22.06
C THR A 3 -12.55 -0.61 21.83
N ILE A 4 -12.15 -0.18 20.63
CA ILE A 4 -10.76 0.06 20.27
C ILE A 4 -10.61 1.55 19.96
N THR A 5 -9.66 2.20 20.62
CA THR A 5 -9.30 3.60 20.36
C THR A 5 -8.09 3.65 19.43
N ILE A 6 -8.17 4.44 18.36
CA ILE A 6 -7.12 4.54 17.34
C ILE A 6 -6.78 6.02 17.13
N SER A 7 -5.50 6.35 17.32
CA SER A 7 -4.95 7.67 17.01
C SER A 7 -4.25 7.63 15.65
N LEU A 8 -4.58 8.58 14.77
CA LEU A 8 -3.99 8.68 13.44
C LEU A 8 -3.43 10.08 13.20
N PRO A 9 -2.33 10.22 12.45
CA PRO A 9 -1.90 11.53 11.95
C PRO A 9 -3.03 12.22 11.20
N SER A 10 -3.13 13.55 11.33
CA SER A 10 -4.25 14.33 10.80
C SER A 10 -4.45 14.12 9.29
N GLN A 11 -3.36 14.00 8.53
CA GLN A 11 -3.38 13.72 7.10
C GLN A 11 -4.00 12.35 6.77
N ILE A 12 -3.68 11.33 7.55
CA ILE A 12 -4.23 9.97 7.39
C ILE A 12 -5.70 9.95 7.79
N ALA A 13 -6.07 10.60 8.88
CA ALA A 13 -7.46 10.73 9.31
C ALA A 13 -8.34 11.39 8.23
N LYS A 14 -7.82 12.44 7.56
CA LYS A 14 -8.50 13.08 6.42
C LYS A 14 -8.70 12.12 5.25
N ARG A 15 -7.66 11.33 4.90
CA ARG A 15 -7.75 10.32 3.84
C ARG A 15 -8.77 9.23 4.16
N VAL A 16 -8.79 8.72 5.40
CA VAL A 16 -9.79 7.74 5.86
C VAL A 16 -11.20 8.30 5.70
N ASN A 17 -11.41 9.58 6.04
CA ASN A 17 -12.71 10.22 5.90
C ASN A 17 -13.16 10.32 4.42
N ALA A 18 -12.25 10.76 3.54
CA ALA A 18 -12.53 10.86 2.12
C ALA A 18 -12.84 9.49 1.48
N GLU A 19 -12.08 8.46 1.82
CA GLU A 19 -12.31 7.09 1.32
C GLU A 19 -13.61 6.47 1.85
N ALA A 20 -13.94 6.71 3.13
CA ALA A 20 -15.21 6.25 3.70
C ALA A 20 -16.40 6.83 2.94
N GLN A 21 -16.39 8.15 2.68
CA GLN A 21 -17.44 8.82 1.91
C GLN A 21 -17.49 8.32 0.46
N LYS A 22 -16.34 8.24 -0.22
CA LYS A 22 -16.24 7.77 -1.60
C LYS A 22 -16.83 6.37 -1.80
N LYS A 23 -16.68 5.50 -0.80
CA LYS A 23 -17.19 4.12 -0.82
C LYS A 23 -18.60 3.97 -0.21
N GLY A 24 -19.26 5.07 0.16
CA GLY A 24 -20.65 5.07 0.63
C GLY A 24 -20.85 4.60 2.06
N PHE A 25 -19.81 4.62 2.91
CA PHE A 25 -19.95 4.27 4.32
C PHE A 25 -20.57 5.41 5.12
N ALA A 26 -21.48 5.09 6.04
CA ALA A 26 -22.17 6.10 6.84
C ALA A 26 -21.24 6.75 7.88
N THR A 27 -20.26 6.00 8.39
CA THR A 27 -19.29 6.51 9.38
C THR A 27 -17.88 5.99 9.13
N ARG A 28 -16.88 6.75 9.61
CA ARG A 28 -15.47 6.31 9.67
C ARG A 28 -15.33 4.98 10.43
N SER A 29 -16.06 4.82 11.53
CA SER A 29 -16.04 3.60 12.34
C SER A 29 -16.60 2.39 11.61
N GLU A 30 -17.60 2.57 10.75
CA GLU A 30 -18.11 1.51 9.88
C GLU A 30 -17.10 1.10 8.83
N PHE A 31 -16.49 2.09 8.16
CA PHE A 31 -15.43 1.85 7.19
C PHE A 31 -14.25 1.06 7.79
N ILE A 32 -13.74 1.48 8.96
CA ILE A 32 -12.65 0.78 9.66
C ILE A 32 -13.10 -0.64 10.07
N ARG A 33 -14.32 -0.81 10.59
CA ARG A 33 -14.85 -2.14 10.92
C ARG A 33 -14.93 -3.05 9.69
N ALA A 34 -15.36 -2.53 8.54
CA ALA A 34 -15.42 -3.29 7.30
C ALA A 34 -14.03 -3.72 6.82
N LEU A 35 -13.02 -2.83 6.91
CA LEU A 35 -11.64 -3.19 6.61
C LEU A 35 -11.11 -4.30 7.51
N LEU A 36 -11.32 -4.17 8.83
CA LEU A 36 -10.88 -5.19 9.80
C LEU A 36 -11.57 -6.53 9.54
N ARG A 37 -12.89 -6.54 9.29
CA ARG A 37 -13.64 -7.76 8.95
C ARG A 37 -13.04 -8.43 7.71
N ARG A 38 -12.89 -7.69 6.61
CA ARG A 38 -12.35 -8.24 5.36
C ARG A 38 -10.94 -8.79 5.53
N TYR A 39 -10.11 -8.14 6.36
CA TYR A 39 -8.77 -8.61 6.65
C TYR A 39 -8.81 -9.94 7.40
N PHE A 40 -9.59 -10.03 8.50
CA PHE A 40 -9.67 -11.24 9.31
C PHE A 40 -10.51 -12.37 8.67
N THR A 41 -11.39 -12.08 7.71
CA THR A 41 -12.11 -13.11 6.92
C THR A 41 -11.33 -13.57 5.68
N GLY A 42 -10.16 -12.98 5.41
CA GLY A 42 -9.31 -13.35 4.27
C GLY A 42 -9.73 -12.77 2.91
N GLU A 43 -10.80 -11.96 2.87
CA GLU A 43 -11.24 -11.22 1.68
C GLU A 43 -10.30 -10.06 1.31
N LEU A 44 -9.44 -9.65 2.24
CA LEU A 44 -8.41 -8.64 2.06
C LEU A 44 -7.08 -9.21 2.57
N LYS A 45 -6.12 -9.38 1.66
CA LYS A 45 -4.74 -9.69 2.02
C LYS A 45 -3.92 -8.41 2.00
N LEU A 46 -3.37 -8.05 3.16
CA LEU A 46 -2.35 -7.02 3.24
C LEU A 46 -1.01 -7.71 2.99
N GLU A 47 -0.41 -7.46 1.83
CA GLU A 47 0.92 -7.95 1.53
C GLU A 47 1.93 -6.97 2.12
N PRO A 48 2.79 -7.40 3.06
CA PRO A 48 3.86 -6.55 3.52
C PRO A 48 4.77 -6.27 2.32
N PHE A 49 5.17 -5.00 2.17
CA PHE A 49 6.22 -4.68 1.23
C PHE A 49 7.52 -5.33 1.73
N VAL A 50 7.97 -6.36 1.04
CA VAL A 50 9.27 -6.99 1.29
C VAL A 50 10.27 -6.34 0.35
N GLN A 51 11.21 -5.59 0.92
CA GLN A 51 12.30 -4.99 0.16
C GLN A 51 13.10 -6.11 -0.53
N ARG A 52 13.27 -5.99 -1.84
CA ARG A 52 14.12 -6.90 -2.63
C ARG A 52 15.31 -6.13 -3.19
N PRO A 53 16.48 -6.75 -3.31
CA PRO A 53 17.62 -6.11 -3.96
C PRO A 53 17.22 -5.51 -5.31
N LEU A 54 17.67 -4.29 -5.60
CA LEU A 54 17.31 -3.59 -6.83
C LEU A 54 17.71 -4.37 -8.09
N GLU A 55 18.79 -5.15 -8.01
CA GLU A 55 19.19 -6.08 -9.07
C GLU A 55 18.16 -7.19 -9.31
N GLU A 56 17.54 -7.73 -8.26
CA GLU A 56 16.46 -8.71 -8.42
C GLU A 56 15.22 -8.08 -9.04
N VAL A 57 14.90 -6.83 -8.67
CA VAL A 57 13.78 -6.07 -9.27
C VAL A 57 14.04 -5.83 -10.76
N ARG A 58 15.25 -5.37 -11.11
CA ARG A 58 15.70 -5.17 -12.49
C ARG A 58 15.58 -6.45 -13.30
N GLN A 59 16.16 -7.55 -12.82
CA GLN A 59 16.11 -8.84 -13.49
C GLN A 59 14.68 -9.36 -13.63
N GLY A 60 13.85 -9.19 -12.60
CA GLY A 60 12.44 -9.57 -12.63
C GLY A 60 11.68 -8.85 -13.74
N LEU A 61 11.84 -7.53 -13.84
CA LEU A 61 11.22 -6.72 -14.89
C LEU A 61 11.71 -7.10 -16.28
N SER A 62 13.03 -7.29 -16.46
CA SER A 62 13.62 -7.70 -17.73
C SER A 62 13.11 -9.07 -18.18
N LYS A 63 12.99 -10.04 -17.27
CA LYS A 63 12.51 -11.41 -17.57
C LYS A 63 11.06 -11.45 -18.06
N THR A 64 10.25 -10.43 -17.76
CA THR A 64 8.86 -10.39 -18.25
C THR A 64 8.77 -10.12 -19.75
N GLY A 65 9.79 -9.51 -20.37
CA GLY A 65 9.78 -9.09 -21.78
C GLY A 65 8.75 -7.99 -22.12
N LYS A 66 8.00 -7.48 -21.13
CA LYS A 66 6.92 -6.51 -21.33
C LYS A 66 7.39 -5.06 -21.34
N TYR A 67 8.59 -4.80 -20.83
CA TYR A 67 9.10 -3.46 -20.57
C TYR A 67 10.40 -3.21 -21.33
N ASN A 68 10.54 -1.99 -21.86
CA ASN A 68 11.79 -1.56 -22.50
C ASN A 68 12.85 -1.19 -21.44
N GLN A 69 14.13 -1.19 -21.86
CA GLN A 69 15.24 -0.96 -20.94
C GLN A 69 15.17 0.42 -20.24
N LYS A 70 14.77 1.46 -20.98
CA LYS A 70 14.62 2.82 -20.44
C LYS A 70 13.61 2.88 -19.29
N PHE A 71 12.50 2.15 -19.41
CA PHE A 71 11.50 2.06 -18.35
C PHE A 71 12.07 1.35 -17.12
N ILE A 72 12.75 0.22 -17.32
CA ILE A 72 13.35 -0.55 -16.23
C ILE A 72 14.37 0.29 -15.46
N ASP A 73 15.25 0.99 -16.18
CA ASP A 73 16.25 1.88 -15.57
C ASP A 73 15.61 3.04 -14.80
N SER A 74 14.54 3.63 -15.35
CA SER A 74 13.77 4.68 -14.69
C SER A 74 13.14 4.21 -13.37
N VAL A 75 12.55 3.00 -13.37
CA VAL A 75 11.96 2.41 -12.17
C VAL A 75 13.02 2.14 -11.11
N VAL A 76 14.15 1.51 -11.48
CA VAL A 76 15.23 1.21 -10.53
C VAL A 76 15.79 2.49 -9.92
N LYS A 77 16.06 3.52 -10.75
CA LYS A 77 16.55 4.82 -10.27
C LYS A 77 15.56 5.53 -9.34
N GLY A 78 14.26 5.45 -9.65
CA GLY A 78 13.23 5.98 -8.76
C GLY A 78 13.18 5.25 -7.41
N LEU A 79 13.35 3.93 -7.43
CA LEU A 79 13.40 3.12 -6.21
C LEU A 79 14.64 3.46 -5.36
N GLU A 80 15.81 3.67 -5.96
CA GLU A 80 17.03 4.10 -5.25
C GLU A 80 16.81 5.36 -4.41
N THR A 81 16.04 6.32 -4.93
CA THR A 81 15.72 7.59 -4.25
C THR A 81 14.57 7.49 -3.25
N SER A 82 13.96 6.31 -3.09
CA SER A 82 12.83 6.15 -2.17
C SER A 82 13.32 5.89 -0.74
N SER A 83 12.58 6.40 0.24
CA SER A 83 12.89 6.25 1.67
C SER A 83 13.02 4.80 2.16
N PHE A 84 12.58 3.82 1.36
CA PHE A 84 12.71 2.39 1.66
C PHE A 84 14.04 1.77 1.19
N TYR A 85 14.73 2.40 0.24
CA TYR A 85 16.00 1.92 -0.35
C TYR A 85 17.16 2.89 -0.15
N GLU A 86 16.86 4.15 0.16
CA GLU A 86 17.82 5.16 0.57
C GLU A 86 18.59 4.64 1.81
N ARG A 87 19.91 4.49 1.68
CA ARG A 87 20.82 4.07 2.75
C ARG A 87 21.33 5.28 3.52
#